data_AF-A0A1Q5SI90-F1
#
_entry.id   AF-A0A1Q5SI90-F1
#
_cell.length_a   1.000
_cell.length_b   1.000
_cell.length_c   1.000
_cell.angle_alpha   90.00
_cell.angle_beta   90.00
_cell.angle_gamma   90.00
#
_symmetry.space_group_name_H-M   'P 1'
#
loop_
_entity.id
_entity.type
_entity.pdbx_description
1 polymer ?
#
loop_
_entity_poly.entity_id
_entity_poly.type
_entity_poly.pdbx_seq_one_letter_code
_entity_poly.pdbx_strand_id
1 'polypeptide(L)'
;MDADYHAASNGWALRAQFEEICHVAVQNEISALLGADQAQRTYGGQYGDLLRWMIQAALEYALANNIEPHHFEDDVLRDGLSIVGALRYAFINDPSNRSPNFLDHGNPIDLIKADKVPRIDRMSLECVVGDYLALPYRSQAMDRVLVRGLIAAETYAFGDEMLNEKTFGLFPARSPMKQTHVLLGYLRGQFTSGIVFGGIAVLGFGLSSGTIISEGAAAWIAGICLSLFLFFVATSTLALPYLWFNQAKARRRVRDLLATMTTLYNEQRSDGPISAYYVRERANDASRQGVVWPAPLFAILDDIISRTGRY
;
A
#
# COMPACT_ATOMS: atom_id res chain seq x y z
N MET A 1 -42.57 -6.39 -43.11
CA MET A 1 -42.34 -5.00 -42.68
C MET A 1 -42.88 -4.76 -41.26
N ASP A 2 -43.99 -5.39 -40.85
CA ASP A 2 -44.53 -5.23 -39.48
C ASP A 2 -43.76 -6.01 -38.38
N ALA A 3 -43.17 -7.17 -38.67
CA ALA A 3 -42.45 -7.98 -37.66
C ALA A 3 -41.16 -7.30 -37.15
N ASP A 4 -40.40 -6.65 -38.04
CA ASP A 4 -39.17 -5.93 -37.68
C ASP A 4 -39.47 -4.66 -36.86
N TYR A 5 -40.62 -4.02 -37.09
CA TYR A 5 -41.03 -2.82 -36.37
C TYR A 5 -41.45 -3.14 -34.92
N HIS A 6 -42.15 -4.26 -34.70
CA HIS A 6 -42.52 -4.73 -33.37
C HIS A 6 -41.32 -5.24 -32.56
N ALA A 7 -40.36 -5.92 -33.21
CA ALA A 7 -39.13 -6.33 -32.56
C ALA A 7 -38.29 -5.13 -32.10
N ALA A 8 -38.21 -4.09 -32.95
CA ALA A 8 -37.52 -2.85 -32.61
C ALA A 8 -38.21 -2.13 -31.42
N SER A 9 -39.53 -1.94 -31.45
CA SER A 9 -40.24 -1.24 -30.36
C SER A 9 -40.10 -1.93 -29.00
N ASN A 10 -40.09 -3.27 -28.98
CA ASN A 10 -39.93 -4.04 -27.76
C ASN A 10 -38.51 -3.92 -27.17
N GLY A 11 -37.48 -3.83 -28.02
CA GLY A 11 -36.09 -3.61 -27.57
C GLY A 11 -35.88 -2.25 -26.92
N TRP A 12 -36.51 -1.19 -27.45
CA TRP A 12 -36.46 0.16 -26.86
C TRP A 12 -37.15 0.22 -25.50
N ALA A 13 -38.33 -0.40 -25.36
CA ALA A 13 -39.07 -0.44 -24.10
C ALA A 13 -38.29 -1.20 -23.02
N LEU A 14 -37.71 -2.34 -23.38
CA LEU A 14 -36.89 -3.14 -22.46
C LEU A 14 -35.65 -2.38 -21.98
N ARG A 15 -34.94 -1.72 -22.90
CA ARG A 15 -33.77 -0.89 -22.55
C ARG A 15 -34.14 0.26 -21.60
N ALA A 16 -35.24 0.96 -21.88
CA ALA A 16 -35.73 2.04 -21.02
C ALA A 16 -36.04 1.53 -19.60
N GLN A 17 -36.62 0.33 -19.48
CA GLN A 17 -36.88 -0.30 -18.18
C GLN A 17 -35.58 -0.57 -17.41
N PHE A 18 -34.54 -1.09 -18.06
CA PHE A 18 -33.26 -1.28 -17.40
C PHE A 18 -32.61 0.04 -16.98
N GLU A 19 -32.66 1.06 -17.84
CA GLU A 19 -32.11 2.39 -17.55
C GLU A 19 -32.83 3.04 -16.35
N GLU A 20 -34.14 2.86 -16.20
CA GLU A 20 -34.93 3.27 -15.03
C GLU A 20 -34.43 2.57 -13.76
N ILE A 21 -34.30 1.24 -13.77
CA ILE A 21 -33.80 0.44 -12.64
C ILE A 21 -32.40 0.92 -12.23
N CYS A 22 -31.51 1.09 -13.21
CA CYS A 22 -30.16 1.60 -13.02
C CYS A 22 -30.16 2.98 -12.35
N HIS A 23 -30.98 3.91 -12.87
CA HIS A 23 -31.07 5.27 -12.33
C HIS A 23 -31.56 5.28 -10.88
N VAL A 24 -32.62 4.53 -10.57
CA VAL A 24 -33.16 4.41 -9.21
C VAL A 24 -32.12 3.82 -8.27
N ALA A 25 -31.42 2.76 -8.68
CA ALA A 25 -30.39 2.12 -7.86
C ALA A 25 -29.21 3.06 -7.54
N VAL A 26 -28.70 3.82 -8.53
CA VAL A 26 -27.66 4.84 -8.30
C VAL A 26 -28.14 5.89 -7.32
N GLN A 27 -29.35 6.40 -7.54
CA GLN A 27 -29.91 7.45 -6.68
C GLN A 27 -30.06 6.95 -5.23
N ASN A 28 -30.48 5.70 -5.03
CA ASN A 28 -30.58 5.09 -3.71
C ASN A 28 -29.21 4.96 -3.04
N GLU A 29 -28.20 4.47 -3.75
CA GLU A 29 -26.82 4.33 -3.23
C GLU A 29 -26.19 5.68 -2.87
N ILE A 30 -26.32 6.68 -3.75
CA ILE A 30 -25.80 8.03 -3.50
C ILE A 30 -26.57 8.69 -2.34
N SER A 31 -27.89 8.50 -2.25
CA SER A 31 -28.70 9.05 -1.17
C SER A 31 -28.41 8.39 0.16
N ALA A 32 -28.15 7.08 0.19
CA ALA A 32 -27.71 6.37 1.38
C ALA A 32 -26.35 6.91 1.88
N LEU A 33 -25.45 7.26 0.96
CA LEU A 33 -24.13 7.78 1.29
C LEU A 33 -24.15 9.25 1.75
N LEU A 34 -24.75 10.15 0.97
CA LEU A 34 -24.66 11.59 1.17
C LEU A 34 -25.83 12.17 1.96
N GLY A 35 -26.96 11.45 2.02
CA GLY A 35 -28.26 11.98 2.43
C GLY A 35 -29.01 12.57 1.24
N ALA A 36 -30.35 12.51 1.29
CA ALA A 36 -31.24 12.88 0.18
C ALA A 36 -31.00 14.31 -0.35
N ASP A 37 -30.74 15.27 0.55
CA ASP A 37 -30.56 16.69 0.18
C ASP A 37 -29.23 16.97 -0.55
N GLN A 38 -28.19 16.17 -0.31
CA GLN A 38 -26.87 16.32 -0.94
C GLN A 38 -26.71 15.45 -2.19
N ALA A 39 -27.45 14.33 -2.28
CA ALA A 39 -27.42 13.43 -3.44
C ALA A 39 -27.76 14.15 -4.75
N GLN A 40 -28.75 15.04 -4.72
CA GLN A 40 -29.19 15.81 -5.88
C GLN A 40 -28.14 16.80 -6.40
N ARG A 41 -27.20 17.23 -5.55
CA ARG A 41 -26.14 18.20 -5.91
C ARG A 41 -24.80 17.53 -6.26
N THR A 42 -24.64 16.26 -5.93
CA THR A 42 -23.32 15.59 -5.90
C THR A 42 -23.32 14.28 -6.68
N TYR A 43 -23.95 14.28 -7.86
CA TYR A 43 -23.83 13.20 -8.85
C TYR A 43 -22.41 13.09 -9.46
N GLY A 44 -21.50 14.02 -9.15
CA GLY A 44 -20.21 14.22 -9.84
C GLY A 44 -18.96 13.96 -8.97
N GLY A 45 -18.87 12.80 -8.32
CA GLY A 45 -17.66 12.39 -7.60
C GLY A 45 -17.25 10.97 -7.95
N GLN A 46 -16.05 10.57 -7.55
CA GLN A 46 -15.44 9.30 -7.93
C GLN A 46 -16.34 8.08 -7.63
N TYR A 47 -17.01 8.07 -6.47
CA TYR A 47 -17.98 7.01 -6.13
C TYR A 47 -19.13 6.93 -7.15
N GLY A 48 -19.77 8.06 -7.45
CA GLY A 48 -20.87 8.12 -8.43
C GLY A 48 -20.41 7.77 -9.84
N ASP A 49 -19.21 8.18 -10.24
CA ASP A 49 -18.62 7.81 -11.53
C ASP A 49 -18.43 6.29 -11.62
N LEU A 50 -17.85 5.68 -10.58
CA LEU A 50 -17.62 4.23 -10.54
C LEU A 50 -18.93 3.44 -10.57
N LEU A 51 -19.96 3.89 -9.85
CA LEU A 51 -21.29 3.30 -9.93
C LEU A 51 -21.79 3.33 -11.39
N ARG A 52 -21.75 4.49 -12.05
CA ARG A 52 -22.21 4.61 -13.45
C ARG A 52 -21.45 3.68 -14.39
N TRP A 53 -20.13 3.61 -14.27
CA TRP A 53 -19.31 2.74 -15.12
C TRP A 53 -19.53 1.24 -14.88
N MET A 54 -19.79 0.84 -13.64
CA MET A 54 -20.11 -0.56 -13.31
C MET A 54 -21.49 -0.95 -13.81
N ILE A 55 -22.47 -0.06 -13.66
CA ILE A 55 -23.84 -0.28 -14.09
C ILE A 55 -23.95 -0.32 -15.61
N GLN A 56 -23.23 0.55 -16.31
CA GLN A 56 -23.16 0.50 -17.77
C GLN A 56 -22.65 -0.87 -18.26
N ALA A 57 -21.60 -1.41 -17.63
CA ALA A 57 -21.07 -2.73 -17.97
C ALA A 57 -22.06 -3.86 -17.64
N ALA A 58 -22.77 -3.77 -16.51
CA ALA A 58 -23.81 -4.70 -16.13
C ALA A 58 -24.99 -4.69 -17.11
N LEU A 59 -25.43 -3.50 -17.52
CA LEU A 59 -26.51 -3.28 -18.49
C LEU A 59 -26.18 -3.89 -19.85
N GLU A 60 -24.98 -3.61 -20.36
CA GLU A 60 -24.51 -4.18 -21.63
C GLU A 60 -24.46 -5.70 -21.59
N TYR A 61 -23.99 -6.26 -20.47
CA TYR A 61 -24.00 -7.71 -20.25
C TYR A 61 -25.41 -8.29 -20.20
N ALA A 62 -26.34 -7.64 -19.48
CA ALA A 62 -27.73 -8.09 -19.37
C ALA A 62 -28.45 -8.09 -20.72
N LEU A 63 -28.28 -7.01 -21.50
CA LEU A 63 -28.83 -6.90 -22.84
C LEU A 63 -28.23 -7.94 -23.79
N ALA A 64 -26.92 -8.19 -23.72
CA ALA A 64 -26.25 -9.18 -24.57
C ALA A 64 -26.70 -10.62 -24.27
N ASN A 65 -27.06 -10.92 -23.02
CA ASN A 65 -27.47 -12.25 -22.58
C ASN A 65 -28.98 -12.43 -22.43
N ASN A 66 -29.79 -11.42 -22.81
CA ASN A 66 -31.25 -11.41 -22.66
C ASN A 66 -31.72 -11.75 -21.23
N ILE A 67 -31.03 -11.19 -20.23
CA ILE A 67 -31.38 -11.38 -18.81
C ILE A 67 -32.71 -10.66 -18.56
N GLU A 68 -33.60 -11.25 -17.77
CA GLU A 68 -34.86 -10.60 -17.42
C GLU A 68 -34.64 -9.44 -16.43
N PRO A 69 -35.46 -8.37 -16.47
CA PRO A 69 -35.27 -7.18 -15.61
C PRO A 69 -35.15 -7.48 -14.12
N HIS A 70 -35.91 -8.45 -13.61
CA HIS A 70 -35.89 -8.81 -12.20
C HIS A 70 -34.57 -9.49 -11.79
N HIS A 71 -34.09 -10.45 -12.59
CA HIS A 71 -32.77 -11.08 -12.39
C HIS A 71 -31.61 -10.11 -12.56
N PHE A 72 -31.76 -9.13 -13.46
CA PHE A 72 -30.77 -8.07 -13.57
C PHE A 72 -30.67 -7.24 -12.30
N GLU A 73 -31.81 -6.82 -11.72
CA GLU A 73 -31.81 -6.00 -10.50
C GLU A 73 -31.25 -6.78 -9.30
N ASP A 74 -31.75 -8.01 -9.08
CA ASP A 74 -31.46 -8.79 -7.87
C ASP A 74 -30.07 -9.41 -7.85
N ASP A 75 -29.57 -9.87 -9.01
CA ASP A 75 -28.34 -10.63 -9.13
C ASP A 75 -27.22 -9.77 -9.74
N VAL A 76 -27.39 -9.32 -10.99
CA VAL A 76 -26.29 -8.70 -11.76
C VAL A 76 -25.95 -7.30 -11.25
N LEU A 77 -26.95 -6.44 -11.13
CA LEU A 77 -26.78 -5.04 -10.74
C LEU A 77 -26.32 -4.95 -9.28
N ARG A 78 -26.98 -5.68 -8.39
CA ARG A 78 -26.68 -5.71 -6.96
C ARG A 78 -25.22 -6.07 -6.68
N ASP A 79 -24.69 -7.10 -7.33
CA ASP A 79 -23.29 -7.52 -7.15
C ASP A 79 -22.32 -6.42 -7.59
N GLY A 80 -22.58 -5.79 -8.74
CA GLY A 80 -21.80 -4.65 -9.23
C GLY A 80 -21.79 -3.45 -8.28
N LEU A 81 -22.95 -3.10 -7.72
CA LEU A 81 -23.08 -2.02 -6.73
C LEU A 81 -22.35 -2.37 -5.43
N SER A 82 -22.49 -3.61 -4.96
CA SER A 82 -21.84 -4.10 -3.74
C SER A 82 -20.32 -3.97 -3.82
N ILE A 83 -19.71 -4.28 -4.96
CA ILE A 83 -18.28 -4.11 -5.20
C ILE A 83 -17.85 -2.64 -5.05
N VAL A 84 -18.60 -1.69 -5.62
CA VAL A 84 -18.27 -0.26 -5.51
C VAL A 84 -18.40 0.23 -4.06
N GLY A 85 -19.43 -0.23 -3.35
CA GLY A 85 -19.64 0.04 -1.93
C GLY A 85 -18.50 -0.50 -1.06
N ALA A 86 -18.17 -1.79 -1.21
CA ALA A 86 -17.11 -2.47 -0.47
C ALA A 86 -15.73 -1.85 -0.78
N LEU A 87 -15.48 -1.47 -2.03
CA LEU A 87 -14.27 -0.74 -2.42
C LEU A 87 -14.13 0.54 -1.62
N ARG A 88 -15.20 1.34 -1.51
CA ARG A 88 -15.17 2.59 -0.74
C ARG A 88 -14.82 2.33 0.73
N TYR A 89 -15.40 1.30 1.35
CA TYR A 89 -15.10 0.95 2.74
C TYR A 89 -13.64 0.49 2.93
N ALA A 90 -12.99 -0.05 1.91
CA ALA A 90 -11.56 -0.37 1.98
C ALA A 90 -10.67 0.89 2.11
N PHE A 91 -11.13 2.06 1.63
CA PHE A 91 -10.39 3.33 1.72
C PHE A 91 -10.88 4.25 2.85
N ILE A 92 -12.11 4.06 3.35
CA ILE A 92 -12.73 4.91 4.37
C ILE A 92 -13.03 4.08 5.62
N ASN A 93 -12.21 4.26 6.65
CA ASN A 93 -12.38 3.60 7.95
C ASN A 93 -13.41 4.31 8.87
N ASP A 94 -13.77 5.56 8.58
CA ASP A 94 -14.74 6.32 9.37
C ASP A 94 -16.12 6.26 8.69
N PRO A 95 -17.11 5.56 9.27
CA PRO A 95 -18.46 5.47 8.71
C PRO A 95 -19.15 6.84 8.56
N SER A 96 -18.72 7.84 9.33
CA SER A 96 -19.26 9.20 9.26
C SER A 96 -18.67 10.03 8.13
N ASN A 97 -17.53 9.62 7.57
CA ASN A 97 -16.95 10.29 6.42
C ASN A 97 -17.81 9.98 5.19
N ARG A 98 -18.40 11.02 4.59
CA ARG A 98 -19.27 10.94 3.40
C ARG A 98 -18.56 11.38 2.12
N SER A 99 -17.23 11.44 2.10
CA SER A 99 -16.49 11.88 0.92
C SER A 99 -16.79 10.96 -0.28
N PRO A 100 -17.18 11.52 -1.43
CA PRO A 100 -17.34 10.76 -2.66
C PRO A 100 -15.99 10.46 -3.34
N ASN A 101 -14.93 11.19 -2.98
CA ASN A 101 -13.57 11.01 -3.49
C ASN A 101 -12.72 10.33 -2.42
N PHE A 102 -12.27 9.11 -2.68
CA PHE A 102 -11.63 8.27 -1.67
C PHE A 102 -10.30 7.66 -2.10
N LEU A 103 -9.93 7.70 -3.39
CA LEU A 103 -8.63 7.20 -3.87
C LEU A 103 -7.58 8.29 -4.12
N ASP A 104 -7.96 9.57 -4.10
CA ASP A 104 -6.99 10.65 -4.29
C ASP A 104 -6.29 11.02 -2.99
N HIS A 105 -5.10 10.46 -2.83
CA HIS A 105 -4.23 10.67 -1.68
C HIS A 105 -3.02 11.55 -2.01
N GLY A 106 -3.04 12.33 -3.11
CA GLY A 106 -1.90 13.16 -3.50
C GLY A 106 -0.63 12.36 -3.83
N ASN A 107 0.55 12.95 -3.56
CA ASN A 107 1.85 12.33 -3.78
C ASN A 107 2.22 11.40 -2.60
N PRO A 108 2.43 10.09 -2.81
CA PRO A 108 2.71 9.15 -1.74
C PRO A 108 3.88 9.54 -0.85
N ILE A 109 4.99 9.98 -1.44
CA ILE A 109 6.21 10.29 -0.70
C ILE A 109 6.01 11.46 0.27
N ASP A 110 5.23 12.47 -0.13
CA ASP A 110 5.01 13.66 0.70
C ASP A 110 4.13 13.33 1.91
N LEU A 111 3.10 12.51 1.71
CA LEU A 111 2.25 12.03 2.81
C LEU A 111 3.00 11.11 3.77
N ILE A 112 3.81 10.19 3.25
CA ILE A 112 4.58 9.25 4.06
C ILE A 112 5.59 10.01 4.92
N LYS A 113 6.33 10.98 4.33
CA LYS A 113 7.25 11.83 5.09
C LYS A 113 6.57 12.67 6.16
N ALA A 114 5.30 13.05 5.94
CA ALA A 114 4.51 13.83 6.88
C ALA A 114 3.84 12.99 7.99
N ASP A 115 4.04 11.67 8.01
CA ASP A 115 3.32 10.74 8.91
C ASP A 115 1.79 10.85 8.76
N LYS A 116 1.33 11.14 7.53
CA LYS A 116 -0.09 11.29 7.15
C LYS A 116 -0.51 10.23 6.13
N VAL A 117 -0.06 9.00 6.35
CA VAL A 117 -0.33 7.88 5.45
C VAL A 117 -1.83 7.57 5.47
N PRO A 118 -2.51 7.56 4.30
CA PRO A 118 -3.91 7.17 4.24
C PRO A 118 -4.02 5.70 4.63
N ARG A 119 -4.99 5.39 5.49
CA ARG A 119 -5.25 4.00 5.86
C ARG A 119 -6.03 3.33 4.74
N ILE A 120 -5.46 2.27 4.18
CA ILE A 120 -6.12 1.39 3.22
C ILE A 120 -6.23 0.02 3.88
N ASP A 121 -7.46 -0.49 4.00
CA ASP A 121 -7.68 -1.86 4.46
C ASP A 121 -7.36 -2.84 3.33
N ARG A 122 -6.13 -3.36 3.38
CA ARG A 122 -5.60 -4.31 2.40
C ARG A 122 -6.49 -5.54 2.25
N MET A 123 -6.99 -6.11 3.35
CA MET A 123 -7.78 -7.34 3.29
C MET A 123 -9.10 -7.09 2.56
N SER A 124 -9.80 -6.01 2.92
CA SER A 124 -11.04 -5.62 2.25
C SER A 124 -10.82 -5.31 0.77
N LEU A 125 -9.74 -4.61 0.41
CA LEU A 125 -9.41 -4.33 -0.98
C LEU A 125 -9.11 -5.61 -1.78
N GLU A 126 -8.38 -6.57 -1.22
CA GLU A 126 -8.10 -7.86 -1.86
C GLU A 126 -9.38 -8.68 -2.06
N CYS A 127 -10.32 -8.67 -1.10
CA CYS A 127 -11.64 -9.30 -1.26
C CYS A 127 -12.44 -8.67 -2.40
N VAL A 128 -12.51 -7.33 -2.45
CA VAL A 128 -13.22 -6.59 -3.51
C VAL A 128 -12.71 -6.96 -4.90
N VAL A 129 -11.39 -7.13 -5.06
CA VAL A 129 -10.80 -7.55 -6.33
C VAL A 129 -11.21 -8.99 -6.67
N GLY A 130 -11.26 -9.88 -5.68
CA GLY A 130 -11.75 -11.24 -5.85
C GLY A 130 -13.20 -11.28 -6.34
N ASP A 131 -14.09 -10.53 -5.66
CA ASP A 131 -15.51 -10.43 -6.02
C ASP A 131 -15.69 -9.82 -7.41
N TYR A 132 -14.92 -8.78 -7.73
CA TYR A 132 -14.92 -8.17 -9.04
C TYR A 132 -14.47 -9.12 -10.16
N LEU A 133 -13.43 -9.92 -9.91
CA LEU A 133 -12.97 -10.93 -10.87
C LEU A 133 -13.98 -12.08 -11.04
N ALA A 134 -14.84 -12.32 -10.05
CA ALA A 134 -15.90 -13.33 -10.12
C ALA A 134 -17.11 -12.89 -10.95
N LEU A 135 -17.28 -11.58 -11.21
CA LEU A 135 -18.37 -11.09 -12.05
C LEU A 135 -18.27 -11.64 -13.49
N PRO A 136 -19.40 -11.75 -14.21
CA PRO A 136 -19.37 -12.16 -15.62
C PRO A 136 -19.11 -10.99 -16.60
N TYR A 137 -19.01 -9.76 -16.08
CA TYR A 137 -18.74 -8.54 -16.86
C TYR A 137 -17.62 -7.72 -16.21
N ARG A 138 -17.12 -6.72 -16.95
CA ARG A 138 -15.95 -5.91 -16.56
C ARG A 138 -16.14 -4.45 -16.92
N SER A 139 -15.58 -3.57 -16.11
CA SER A 139 -15.55 -2.13 -16.34
C SER A 139 -14.11 -1.63 -16.33
N GLN A 140 -13.66 -0.99 -17.41
CA GLN A 140 -12.30 -0.46 -17.51
C GLN A 140 -12.00 0.58 -16.42
N ALA A 141 -13.00 1.39 -16.04
CA ALA A 141 -12.85 2.35 -14.95
C ALA A 141 -12.59 1.65 -13.61
N MET A 142 -13.27 0.52 -13.37
CA MET A 142 -13.05 -0.30 -12.18
C MET A 142 -11.70 -0.99 -12.20
N ASP A 143 -11.33 -1.61 -13.34
CA ASP A 143 -10.00 -2.21 -13.56
C ASP A 143 -8.88 -1.24 -13.14
N ARG A 144 -8.96 -0.01 -13.65
CA ARG A 144 -8.02 1.05 -13.36
C ARG A 144 -7.97 1.43 -11.89
N VAL A 145 -9.13 1.59 -11.26
CA VAL A 145 -9.22 1.97 -9.86
C VAL A 145 -8.68 0.88 -8.93
N LEU A 146 -8.99 -0.38 -9.21
CA LEU A 146 -8.52 -1.52 -8.42
C LEU A 146 -7.01 -1.68 -8.55
N VAL A 147 -6.45 -1.60 -9.77
CA VAL A 147 -4.99 -1.62 -9.97
C VAL A 147 -4.32 -0.48 -9.22
N ARG A 148 -4.83 0.75 -9.36
CA ARG A 148 -4.30 1.92 -8.64
C ARG A 148 -4.40 1.74 -7.13
N GLY A 149 -5.50 1.20 -6.63
CA GLY A 149 -5.74 0.94 -5.22
C GLY A 149 -4.75 -0.06 -4.63
N LEU A 150 -4.51 -1.17 -5.33
CA LEU A 150 -3.58 -2.21 -4.89
C LEU A 150 -2.13 -1.71 -4.86
N ILE A 151 -1.73 -0.95 -5.88
CA ILE A 151 -0.42 -0.29 -5.92
C ILE A 151 -0.30 0.74 -4.78
N ALA A 152 -1.36 1.52 -4.53
CA ALA A 152 -1.39 2.49 -3.44
C ALA A 152 -1.22 1.81 -2.08
N ALA A 153 -2.00 0.75 -1.81
CA ALA A 153 -1.97 0.01 -0.55
C ALA A 153 -0.54 -0.44 -0.21
N GLU A 154 0.17 -1.04 -1.17
CA GLU A 154 1.54 -1.51 -0.95
C GLU A 154 2.53 -0.36 -0.87
N THR A 155 2.39 0.69 -1.69
CA THR A 155 3.29 1.85 -1.67
C THR A 155 3.23 2.59 -0.34
N TYR A 156 2.02 2.80 0.19
CA TYR A 156 1.82 3.45 1.47
C TYR A 156 2.30 2.57 2.63
N ALA A 157 1.96 1.28 2.64
CA ALA A 157 2.39 0.37 3.69
C ALA A 157 3.93 0.23 3.73
N PHE A 158 4.56 -0.01 2.58
CA PHE A 158 6.01 -0.15 2.48
C PHE A 158 6.73 1.15 2.86
N GLY A 159 6.24 2.30 2.40
CA GLY A 159 6.84 3.57 2.76
C GLY A 159 6.66 3.93 4.23
N ASP A 160 5.52 3.62 4.84
CA ASP A 160 5.31 3.80 6.28
C ASP A 160 6.27 2.92 7.10
N GLU A 161 6.39 1.65 6.74
CA GLU A 161 7.34 0.72 7.38
C GLU A 161 8.79 1.22 7.23
N MET A 162 9.17 1.73 6.06
CA MET A 162 10.54 2.18 5.84
C MET A 162 10.83 3.56 6.43
N LEU A 163 9.88 4.50 6.46
CA LEU A 163 10.14 5.91 6.83
C LEU A 163 9.59 6.31 8.19
N ASN A 164 8.62 5.59 8.75
CA ASN A 164 7.93 5.94 9.99
C ASN A 164 7.98 4.83 11.05
N GLU A 165 8.82 3.80 10.87
CA GLU A 165 8.98 2.72 11.87
C GLU A 165 9.18 3.29 13.28
N LYS A 166 8.29 2.87 14.20
CA LYS A 166 8.35 3.23 15.61
C LYS A 166 9.22 2.20 16.33
N THR A 167 10.48 2.55 16.55
CA THR A 167 11.37 1.75 17.42
C THR A 167 11.07 1.99 18.88
N PHE A 168 10.61 0.97 19.58
CA PHE A 168 10.65 0.91 21.04
C PHE A 168 12.09 0.55 21.45
N GLY A 169 12.77 1.45 22.15
CA GLY A 169 14.23 1.61 22.24
C GLY A 169 15.11 0.44 22.71
N LEU A 170 14.58 -0.77 22.88
CA LEU A 170 15.33 -1.99 23.14
C LEU A 170 15.79 -2.72 21.87
N PHE A 171 15.09 -2.54 20.74
CA PHE A 171 15.42 -3.21 19.48
C PHE A 171 15.88 -2.21 18.42
N PRO A 172 16.90 -2.56 17.61
CA PRO A 172 17.29 -1.73 16.48
C PRO A 172 16.14 -1.65 15.47
N ALA A 173 16.02 -0.50 14.80
CA ALA A 173 15.08 -0.33 13.70
C ALA A 173 15.33 -1.39 12.62
N ARG A 174 14.26 -2.05 12.17
CA ARG A 174 14.31 -2.99 11.04
C ARG A 174 14.55 -2.24 9.74
N SER A 175 13.99 -1.04 9.61
CA SER A 175 14.17 -0.16 8.47
C SER A 175 15.60 0.38 8.40
N PRO A 176 16.31 0.17 7.26
CA PRO A 176 17.63 0.76 7.01
C PRO A 176 17.65 2.30 7.08
N MET A 177 16.50 2.95 6.89
CA MET A 177 16.38 4.41 6.89
C MET A 177 16.29 4.99 8.30
N LYS A 178 15.78 4.23 9.27
CA LYS A 178 15.71 4.63 10.69
C LYS A 178 16.91 4.18 11.51
N GLN A 179 17.67 3.21 11.03
CA GLN A 179 18.90 2.79 11.69
C GLN A 179 19.85 3.96 11.92
N THR A 180 20.42 4.06 13.11
CA THR A 180 21.41 5.06 13.48
C THR A 180 22.60 5.00 12.51
N HIS A 181 23.20 6.14 12.19
CA HIS A 181 24.37 6.18 11.31
C HIS A 181 25.51 5.33 11.89
N VAL A 182 26.15 4.50 11.06
CA VAL A 182 27.23 3.58 11.51
C VAL A 182 28.30 4.29 12.34
N LEU A 183 28.75 5.48 11.92
CA LEU A 183 29.72 6.29 12.69
C LEU A 183 29.23 6.65 14.08
N LEU A 184 27.95 7.04 14.22
CA LEU A 184 27.40 7.41 15.51
C LEU A 184 27.22 6.19 16.41
N GLY A 185 26.81 5.05 15.82
CA GLY A 185 26.78 3.76 16.52
C GLY A 185 28.18 3.33 16.99
N TYR A 186 29.19 3.50 16.14
CA TYR A 186 30.59 3.24 16.47
C TYR A 186 31.06 4.13 17.63
N LEU A 187 30.89 5.45 17.54
CA LEU A 187 31.31 6.38 18.60
C LEU A 187 30.62 6.08 19.93
N ARG A 188 29.30 5.84 19.89
CA ARG A 188 28.53 5.45 21.07
C ARG A 188 29.03 4.13 21.65
N GLY A 189 29.31 3.15 20.80
CA GLY A 189 29.85 1.84 21.19
C GLY A 189 31.23 1.94 21.84
N GLN A 190 32.12 2.78 21.29
CA GLN A 190 33.43 3.04 21.91
C GLN A 190 33.29 3.73 23.25
N PHE A 191 32.37 4.69 23.36
CA PHE A 191 32.11 5.40 24.60
C PHE A 191 31.57 4.45 25.69
N THR A 192 30.56 3.63 25.39
CA THR A 192 30.06 2.64 26.36
C THR A 192 31.10 1.58 26.71
N SER A 193 31.87 1.11 25.74
CA SER A 193 32.96 0.15 26.00
C SER A 193 34.01 0.77 26.91
N GLY A 194 34.39 2.03 26.66
CA GLY A 194 35.32 2.78 27.50
C GLY A 194 34.82 2.94 28.94
N ILE A 195 33.53 3.24 29.14
CA ILE A 195 32.92 3.30 30.47
C ILE A 195 32.95 1.93 31.16
N VAL A 196 32.65 0.85 30.46
CA VAL A 196 32.61 -0.50 31.04
C VAL A 196 34.02 -0.96 31.43
N PHE A 197 34.97 -0.91 30.50
CA PHE A 197 36.35 -1.35 30.77
C PHE A 197 37.05 -0.40 31.75
N GLY A 198 36.84 0.91 31.64
CA GLY A 198 37.35 1.90 32.57
C GLY A 198 36.75 1.75 33.97
N GLY A 199 35.44 1.51 34.07
CA GLY A 199 34.74 1.26 35.33
C GLY A 199 35.24 0.01 36.03
N ILE A 200 35.45 -1.10 35.29
CA ILE A 200 36.02 -2.33 35.84
C ILE A 200 37.45 -2.08 36.34
N ALA A 201 38.28 -1.33 35.60
CA ALA A 201 39.63 -1.01 36.02
C ALA A 201 39.65 -0.13 37.29
N VAL A 202 38.80 0.90 37.35
CA VAL A 202 38.67 1.78 38.54
C VAL A 202 38.18 0.99 39.76
N LEU A 203 37.19 0.10 39.58
CA LEU A 203 36.73 -0.80 40.65
C LEU A 203 37.86 -1.72 41.12
N GLY A 204 38.65 -2.28 40.21
CA GLY A 204 39.82 -3.10 40.55
C GLY A 204 40.84 -2.34 41.41
N PHE A 205 41.14 -1.09 41.07
CA PHE A 205 42.02 -0.23 41.87
C PHE A 205 41.42 0.12 43.23
N GLY A 206 40.12 0.46 43.29
CA GLY A 206 39.42 0.75 44.55
C GLY A 206 39.42 -0.46 45.50
N LEU A 207 39.22 -1.66 44.98
CA LEU A 207 39.28 -2.90 45.76
C LEU A 207 40.70 -3.24 46.24
N SER A 208 41.74 -2.84 45.51
CA SER A 208 43.14 -2.99 45.97
C SER A 208 43.45 -2.08 47.16
N SER A 209 42.93 -0.85 47.17
CA SER A 209 43.09 0.07 48.30
C SER A 209 42.37 -0.39 49.57
N GLY A 210 41.38 -1.28 49.44
CA GLY A 210 40.65 -1.91 50.53
C GLY A 210 41.26 -3.20 51.08
N THR A 211 42.47 -3.59 50.66
CA THR A 211 43.17 -4.86 51.01
C THR A 211 42.50 -6.15 50.52
N ILE A 212 41.43 -6.06 49.71
CA ILE A 212 40.67 -7.22 49.21
C ILE A 212 41.43 -7.93 48.09
N ILE A 213 42.20 -7.18 47.28
CA ILE A 213 42.93 -7.67 46.11
C ILE A 213 44.37 -7.17 46.19
N SER A 214 45.35 -8.00 45.80
CA SER A 214 46.76 -7.57 45.73
C SER A 214 46.98 -6.51 44.65
N GLU A 215 47.94 -5.60 44.88
CA GLU A 215 48.30 -4.55 43.91
C GLU A 215 48.70 -5.13 42.54
N GLY A 216 49.40 -6.27 42.54
CA GLY A 216 49.76 -6.99 41.33
C GLY A 216 48.54 -7.48 40.54
N ALA A 217 47.51 -8.00 41.22
CA ALA A 217 46.29 -8.45 40.56
C ALA A 217 45.47 -7.26 40.00
N ALA A 218 45.43 -6.11 40.68
CA ALA A 218 44.78 -4.90 40.16
C ALA A 218 45.47 -4.36 38.90
N ALA A 219 46.81 -4.38 38.86
CA ALA A 219 47.58 -3.99 37.68
C ALA A 219 47.31 -4.93 36.48
N TRP A 220 47.21 -6.24 36.71
CA TRP A 220 46.85 -7.21 35.67
C TRP A 220 45.43 -7.01 35.14
N ILE A 221 44.45 -6.77 36.02
CA ILE A 221 43.06 -6.48 35.62
C ILE A 221 43.01 -5.24 34.73
N ALA A 222 43.68 -4.15 35.14
CA ALA A 222 43.75 -2.93 34.35
C ALA A 222 44.44 -3.16 32.98
N GLY A 223 45.54 -3.92 32.95
CA GLY A 223 46.24 -4.27 31.72
C GLY A 223 45.40 -5.11 30.75
N ILE A 224 44.64 -6.10 31.27
CA ILE A 224 43.73 -6.93 30.47
C ILE A 224 42.57 -6.09 29.94
N CYS A 225 41.94 -5.25 30.78
CA CYS A 225 40.85 -4.36 30.35
C CYS A 225 41.30 -3.37 29.26
N LEU A 226 42.50 -2.79 29.40
CA LEU A 226 43.07 -1.91 28.38
C LEU A 226 43.33 -2.66 27.07
N SER A 227 43.91 -3.86 27.15
CA SER A 227 44.22 -4.68 25.97
C SER A 227 42.94 -5.10 25.24
N LEU A 228 41.90 -5.52 25.97
CA LEU A 228 40.60 -5.85 25.41
C LEU A 228 39.93 -4.62 24.78
N PHE A 229 39.98 -3.46 25.44
CA PHE A 229 39.45 -2.22 24.87
C PHE A 229 40.15 -1.86 23.55
N LEU A 230 41.48 -1.88 23.51
CA LEU A 230 42.25 -1.60 22.28
C LEU A 230 41.95 -2.63 21.18
N PHE A 231 41.79 -3.90 21.53
CA PHE A 231 41.39 -4.94 20.59
C PHE A 231 39.99 -4.69 20.01
N PHE A 232 39.02 -4.31 20.85
CA PHE A 232 37.68 -3.92 20.41
C PHE A 232 37.70 -2.68 19.50
N VAL A 233 38.47 -1.65 19.85
CA VAL A 233 38.67 -0.46 19.01
C VAL A 233 39.27 -0.85 17.65
N ALA A 234 40.32 -1.66 17.63
CA ALA A 234 41.00 -2.07 16.41
C ALA A 234 40.06 -2.85 15.47
N THR A 235 39.39 -3.88 15.99
CA THR A 235 38.47 -4.73 15.21
C THR A 235 37.27 -3.96 14.68
N SER A 236 36.65 -3.11 15.50
CA SER A 236 35.52 -2.26 15.08
C SER A 236 35.92 -1.18 14.08
N THR A 237 37.13 -0.61 14.19
CA THR A 237 37.66 0.35 13.21
C THR A 237 37.87 -0.32 11.85
N LEU A 238 38.40 -1.55 11.83
CA LEU A 238 38.57 -2.33 10.61
C LEU A 238 37.23 -2.72 9.97
N ALA A 239 36.20 -3.00 10.78
CA ALA A 239 34.87 -3.35 10.29
C ALA A 239 34.05 -2.13 9.81
N LEU A 240 34.37 -0.93 10.31
CA LEU A 240 33.64 0.32 10.03
C LEU A 240 33.37 0.60 8.54
N PRO A 241 34.36 0.54 7.62
CA PRO A 241 34.11 0.82 6.20
C PRO A 241 33.11 -0.17 5.58
N TYR A 242 33.16 -1.45 5.97
CA TYR A 242 32.23 -2.46 5.47
C TYR A 242 30.81 -2.23 5.98
N LEU A 243 30.66 -1.93 7.27
CA LEU A 243 29.36 -1.62 7.87
C LEU A 243 28.74 -0.36 7.25
N TRP A 244 29.55 0.68 7.01
CA TRP A 244 29.10 1.88 6.34
C TRP A 244 28.67 1.59 4.90
N PHE A 245 29.50 0.89 4.12
CA PHE A 245 29.15 0.54 2.75
C PHE A 245 27.83 -0.27 2.68
N ASN A 246 27.66 -1.25 3.57
CA ASN A 246 26.44 -2.05 3.65
C ASN A 246 25.22 -1.21 4.03
N GLN A 247 25.32 -0.31 5.01
CA GLN A 247 24.23 0.59 5.38
C GLN A 247 23.88 1.55 4.25
N ALA A 248 24.88 2.13 3.59
CA ALA A 248 24.68 3.04 2.46
C ALA A 248 24.01 2.33 1.29
N LYS A 249 24.43 1.09 0.98
CA LYS A 249 23.83 0.24 -0.06
C LYS A 249 22.37 -0.10 0.28
N ALA A 250 22.07 -0.48 1.52
CA ALA A 250 20.71 -0.78 1.96
C ALA A 250 19.78 0.44 1.84
N ARG A 251 20.24 1.62 2.29
CA ARG A 251 19.49 2.88 2.17
C ARG A 251 19.26 3.30 0.72
N ARG A 252 20.25 3.14 -0.16
CA ARG A 252 20.08 3.40 -1.59
C ARG A 252 19.02 2.47 -2.18
N ARG A 253 19.11 1.16 -1.91
CA ARG A 253 18.12 0.18 -2.38
C ARG A 253 16.69 0.54 -1.95
N VAL A 254 16.47 0.92 -0.68
CA VAL A 254 15.15 1.34 -0.21
C VAL A 254 14.65 2.58 -0.94
N ARG A 255 15.53 3.57 -1.19
CA ARG A 255 15.16 4.77 -1.97
C ARG A 255 14.81 4.44 -3.41
N ASP A 256 15.58 3.57 -4.05
CA ASP A 256 15.35 3.16 -5.44
C ASP A 256 14.03 2.38 -5.57
N LEU A 257 13.72 1.53 -4.59
CA LEU A 257 12.43 0.82 -4.50
C LEU A 257 11.27 1.80 -4.29
N LEU A 258 11.36 2.71 -3.32
CA LEU A 258 10.33 3.72 -3.07
C LEU A 258 10.10 4.61 -4.31
N ALA A 259 11.17 5.00 -4.99
CA ALA A 259 11.08 5.77 -6.23
C ALA A 259 10.35 4.96 -7.31
N THR A 260 10.71 3.69 -7.50
CA THR A 260 10.06 2.80 -8.47
C THR A 260 8.56 2.64 -8.21
N MET A 261 8.18 2.37 -6.94
CA MET A 261 6.78 2.23 -6.54
C MET A 261 6.00 3.53 -6.73
N THR A 262 6.60 4.66 -6.36
CA THR A 262 5.99 5.98 -6.51
C THR A 262 5.81 6.34 -7.99
N THR A 263 6.78 6.05 -8.84
CA THR A 263 6.66 6.21 -10.30
C THR A 263 5.51 5.38 -10.83
N LEU A 264 5.44 4.09 -10.45
CA LEU A 264 4.37 3.20 -10.89
C LEU A 264 2.99 3.71 -10.46
N TYR A 265 2.85 4.18 -9.21
CA TYR A 265 1.61 4.79 -8.71
C TYR A 265 1.24 6.07 -9.47
N ASN A 266 2.21 6.97 -9.69
CA ASN A 266 1.97 8.23 -10.39
C ASN A 266 1.62 8.02 -11.86
N GLU A 267 2.17 6.99 -12.51
CA GLU A 267 1.78 6.60 -13.87
C GLU A 267 0.28 6.22 -13.92
N GLN A 268 -0.28 5.60 -12.87
CA GLN A 268 -1.72 5.29 -12.80
C GLN A 268 -2.62 6.55 -12.68
N ARG A 269 -2.05 7.72 -12.37
CA ARG A 269 -2.80 8.98 -12.31
C ARG A 269 -3.05 9.63 -13.67
N SER A 270 -2.35 9.20 -14.74
CA SER A 270 -2.52 9.78 -16.08
C SER A 270 -3.83 9.35 -16.72
N ASP A 271 -4.69 10.27 -17.16
CA ASP A 271 -5.99 9.96 -17.79
C ASP A 271 -5.89 9.18 -19.11
N GLY A 272 -4.69 8.96 -19.64
CA GLY A 272 -4.46 8.14 -20.83
C GLY A 272 -4.65 6.64 -20.60
N PRO A 273 -4.78 5.86 -21.70
CA PRO A 273 -4.83 4.41 -21.63
C PRO A 273 -3.48 3.84 -21.18
N ILE A 274 -3.51 2.87 -20.26
CA ILE A 274 -2.32 2.25 -19.66
C ILE A 274 -2.25 0.79 -20.11
N SER A 275 -1.08 0.36 -20.56
CA SER A 275 -0.86 -1.06 -20.89
C SER A 275 -0.74 -1.89 -19.61
N ALA A 276 -1.61 -2.88 -19.46
CA ALA A 276 -1.56 -3.81 -18.34
C ALA A 276 -0.28 -4.66 -18.36
N TYR A 277 0.23 -5.00 -19.56
CA TYR A 277 1.49 -5.71 -19.71
C TYR A 277 2.67 -4.90 -19.15
N TYR A 278 2.75 -3.62 -19.49
CA TYR A 278 3.80 -2.72 -18.99
C TYR A 278 3.75 -2.63 -17.45
N VAL A 279 2.58 -2.43 -16.87
CA VAL A 279 2.42 -2.33 -15.40
C VAL A 279 2.79 -3.66 -14.73
N ARG A 280 2.37 -4.78 -15.31
CA ARG A 280 2.71 -6.12 -14.83
C ARG A 280 4.22 -6.38 -14.85
N GLU A 281 4.88 -6.03 -15.95
CA GLU A 281 6.34 -6.20 -16.10
C GLU A 281 7.09 -5.35 -15.08
N ARG A 282 6.72 -4.07 -14.94
CA ARG A 282 7.29 -3.16 -13.92
C ARG A 282 7.06 -3.67 -12.49
N ALA A 283 5.86 -4.17 -12.19
CA ALA A 283 5.57 -4.75 -10.89
C ALA A 283 6.43 -5.99 -10.63
N ASN A 284 6.59 -6.87 -11.63
CA ASN A 284 7.43 -8.06 -11.53
C ASN A 284 8.92 -7.71 -11.33
N ASP A 285 9.43 -6.71 -12.04
CA ASP A 285 10.80 -6.23 -11.88
C ASP A 285 11.03 -5.61 -10.50
N ALA A 286 10.06 -4.86 -9.97
CA ALA A 286 10.10 -4.38 -8.60
C ALA A 286 10.06 -5.53 -7.59
N SER A 287 9.30 -6.60 -7.85
CA SER A 287 9.29 -7.79 -7.01
C SER A 287 10.61 -8.55 -6.99
N ARG A 288 11.30 -8.66 -8.12
CA ARG A 288 12.67 -9.21 -8.18
C ARG A 288 13.65 -8.42 -7.32
N GLN A 289 13.39 -7.12 -7.11
CA GLN A 289 14.20 -6.25 -6.27
C GLN A 289 13.80 -6.28 -4.79
N GLY A 290 12.69 -6.95 -4.43
CA GLY A 290 12.26 -7.19 -3.05
C GLY A 290 10.91 -6.58 -2.67
N VAL A 291 10.14 -6.01 -3.60
CA VAL A 291 8.78 -5.51 -3.33
C VAL A 291 7.76 -6.66 -3.31
N VAL A 292 6.90 -6.72 -2.30
CA VAL A 292 5.88 -7.78 -2.16
C VAL A 292 4.51 -7.24 -2.56
N TRP A 293 4.24 -7.20 -3.86
CA TRP A 293 2.91 -6.77 -4.32
C TRP A 293 1.80 -7.72 -3.87
N PRO A 294 0.57 -7.21 -3.64
CA PRO A 294 -0.60 -8.03 -3.41
C PRO A 294 -0.82 -9.02 -4.57
N ALA A 295 -1.07 -10.29 -4.27
CA ALA A 295 -1.37 -11.30 -5.29
C ALA A 295 -2.54 -10.89 -6.22
N PRO A 296 -3.63 -10.25 -5.73
CA PRO A 296 -4.70 -9.79 -6.59
C PRO A 296 -4.29 -8.76 -7.66
N LEU A 297 -3.15 -8.05 -7.48
CA LEU A 297 -2.64 -7.13 -8.50
C LEU A 297 -2.25 -7.88 -9.77
N PHE A 298 -1.57 -9.01 -9.64
CA PHE A 298 -1.21 -9.80 -10.81
C PHE A 298 -2.43 -10.47 -11.43
N ALA A 299 -3.37 -10.94 -10.61
CA ALA A 299 -4.59 -11.57 -11.09
C ALA A 299 -5.43 -10.60 -11.94
N ILE A 300 -5.64 -9.36 -11.48
CA ILE A 300 -6.41 -8.37 -12.24
C ILE A 300 -5.66 -7.91 -13.50
N LEU A 301 -4.33 -7.76 -13.43
CA LEU A 301 -3.53 -7.41 -14.62
C LEU A 301 -3.58 -8.52 -15.67
N ASP A 302 -3.50 -9.78 -15.26
CA ASP A 302 -3.62 -10.94 -16.16
C ASP A 302 -5.02 -11.04 -16.78
N ASP A 303 -6.08 -10.78 -16.01
CA ASP A 303 -7.46 -10.69 -16.53
C ASP A 303 -7.58 -9.58 -17.59
N ILE A 304 -7.06 -8.38 -17.32
CA ILE A 304 -7.11 -7.26 -18.28
C ILE A 304 -6.29 -7.56 -19.55
N ILE A 305 -5.11 -8.18 -19.40
CA ILE A 305 -4.27 -8.60 -20.54
C ILE A 305 -5.03 -9.54 -21.45
N SER A 306 -5.78 -10.49 -20.88
CA SER A 306 -6.54 -11.47 -21.66
C SER A 306 -7.72 -10.87 -22.44
N ARG A 307 -8.29 -9.76 -21.94
CA ARG A 307 -9.46 -9.09 -22.54
C ARG A 307 -9.11 -8.01 -23.55
N THR A 308 -8.40 -6.97 -23.09
CA THR A 308 -8.19 -5.74 -23.86
C THR A 308 -6.73 -5.33 -23.94
N GLY A 309 -5.87 -5.82 -23.03
CA GLY A 309 -4.47 -5.41 -22.93
C GLY A 309 -4.24 -4.04 -22.30
N ARG A 310 -5.29 -3.25 -22.10
CA ARG A 310 -5.25 -1.86 -21.61
C ARG A 310 -6.50 -1.48 -20.82
N TYR A 311 -6.33 -0.53 -19.92
CA TYR A 311 -7.38 0.07 -19.08
C TYR A 311 -7.10 1.55 -18.82
#